data_AF-A0A2T9ZAH8-F1
#
_entry.id   AF-A0A2T9ZAH8-F1
#
_cell.length_a   1.000
_cell.length_b   1.000
_cell.length_c   1.000
_cell.angle_alpha   90.00
_cell.angle_beta   90.00
_cell.angle_gamma   90.00
#
_symmetry.space_group_name_H-M   'P 1'
#
loop_
_entity.id
_entity.type
_entity.pdbx_description
1 polymer ?
#
loop_
_entity_poly.entity_id
_entity_poly.type
_entity_poly.pdbx_seq_one_letter_code
_entity_poly.pdbx_strand_id
1 'polypeptide(L)'
;MALPVRQTGANNSVSRKKSEIPIKEVVENRTIGRILEPVVFRDDSAADPERWIRRYELFARKNGWSDIDRIDIMELYLDGKALIWFERHRGTFENWVQTKTKFMEKFAGLDVELRAWKEIQELRQMDDEDIESLSIRIEKLMEKAKIEDEKVKLRCLLLSLVPKYQRIILKNRINSYSEAIKTILEEEQLDE
;
A
#
# COMPACT_ATOMS: atom_id res chain seq x y z
N MET A 1 35.44 76.24 -35.35
CA MET A 1 34.58 75.03 -35.46
C MET A 1 33.29 75.31 -34.71
N ALA A 2 32.15 75.13 -35.38
CA ALA A 2 30.82 75.50 -34.90
C ALA A 2 30.00 74.26 -34.49
N LEU A 3 29.32 74.37 -33.32
CA LEU A 3 27.94 73.95 -32.94
C LEU A 3 27.44 72.48 -33.25
N PRO A 4 26.29 71.99 -32.71
CA PRO A 4 25.77 71.98 -31.32
C PRO A 4 24.83 70.75 -30.97
N VAL A 5 24.07 70.83 -29.85
CA VAL A 5 22.64 70.39 -29.64
C VAL A 5 22.22 68.94 -29.19
N ARG A 6 21.54 68.93 -28.02
CA ARG A 6 20.29 68.23 -27.51
C ARG A 6 20.05 66.70 -27.46
N GLN A 7 19.63 66.31 -26.24
CA GLN A 7 18.43 65.56 -25.77
C GLN A 7 18.20 64.05 -26.09
N THR A 8 17.41 63.48 -25.16
CA THR A 8 16.65 62.20 -25.13
C THR A 8 17.42 61.04 -24.48
N GLY A 9 16.94 60.32 -23.47
CA GLY A 9 15.58 60.04 -23.04
C GLY A 9 15.38 58.52 -23.05
N ALA A 10 15.56 57.83 -21.92
CA ALA A 10 15.15 56.43 -21.77
C ALA A 10 15.09 56.04 -20.28
N ASN A 11 13.93 56.27 -19.66
CA ASN A 11 13.53 55.57 -18.44
C ASN A 11 13.46 54.08 -18.75
N ASN A 12 14.41 53.29 -18.26
CA ASN A 12 14.32 51.83 -18.34
C ASN A 12 13.61 51.32 -17.07
N SER A 13 12.27 51.36 -17.10
CA SER A 13 11.42 50.65 -16.17
C SER A 13 11.55 49.15 -16.45
N VAL A 14 12.43 48.47 -15.70
CA VAL A 14 12.49 47.00 -15.68
C VAL A 14 11.23 46.50 -14.98
N SER A 15 10.19 46.23 -15.77
CA SER A 15 9.02 45.47 -15.33
C SER A 15 9.48 44.08 -14.89
N ARG A 16 9.58 43.87 -13.57
CA ARG A 16 9.62 42.52 -12.98
C ARG A 16 8.32 41.82 -13.38
N LYS A 17 8.38 40.98 -14.42
CA LYS A 17 7.33 40.00 -14.69
C LYS A 17 7.24 39.11 -13.46
N LYS A 18 6.18 39.29 -12.66
CA LYS A 18 5.77 38.28 -11.68
C LYS A 18 5.49 37.02 -12.51
N SER A 19 6.30 35.99 -12.33
CA SER A 19 6.01 34.66 -12.86
C SER A 19 4.77 34.16 -12.13
N GLU A 20 3.60 34.43 -12.69
CA GLU A 20 2.35 33.84 -12.25
C GLU A 20 2.39 32.36 -12.61
N ILE A 21 2.69 31.52 -11.61
CA ILE A 21 2.53 30.08 -11.74
C ILE A 21 1.02 29.83 -11.93
N PRO A 22 0.58 29.13 -12.99
CA PRO A 22 -0.83 28.94 -13.27
C PRO A 22 -1.54 28.24 -12.09
N ILE A 23 -2.61 28.84 -11.58
CA ILE A 23 -3.39 28.32 -10.44
C ILE A 23 -3.85 26.87 -10.68
N LYS A 24 -4.12 26.49 -11.94
CA LYS A 24 -4.50 25.11 -12.30
C LYS A 24 -3.41 24.09 -11.98
N GLU A 25 -2.15 24.41 -12.28
CA GLU A 25 -1.00 23.52 -12.03
C GLU A 25 -0.72 23.37 -10.53
N VAL A 26 -0.91 24.44 -9.74
CA VAL A 26 -0.78 24.41 -8.27
C VAL A 26 -1.89 23.58 -7.63
N VAL A 27 -3.12 23.65 -8.14
CA VAL A 27 -4.27 22.89 -7.64
C VAL A 27 -4.15 21.41 -8.01
N GLU A 28 -3.78 21.07 -9.25
CA GLU A 28 -3.51 19.68 -9.65
C GLU A 28 -2.39 19.05 -8.82
N ASN A 29 -1.27 19.76 -8.64
CA ASN A 29 -0.17 19.26 -7.82
C ASN A 29 -0.55 19.06 -6.35
N ARG A 30 -1.41 19.93 -5.78
CA ARG A 30 -1.99 19.73 -4.43
C ARG A 30 -2.92 18.52 -4.35
N THR A 31 -3.71 18.28 -5.40
CA THR A 31 -4.67 17.18 -5.43
C THR A 31 -3.96 15.84 -5.59
N ILE A 32 -2.95 15.78 -6.46
CA ILE A 32 -2.06 14.60 -6.64
C ILE A 32 -1.20 14.37 -5.39
N GLY A 33 -0.80 15.43 -4.69
CA GLY A 33 -0.09 15.34 -3.42
C GLY A 33 -0.87 14.54 -2.36
N ARG A 34 -2.17 14.82 -2.21
CA ARG A 34 -3.06 14.12 -1.27
C ARG A 34 -3.36 12.67 -1.63
N ILE A 35 -3.38 12.33 -2.92
CA ILE A 35 -3.63 10.95 -3.38
C ILE A 35 -2.44 10.03 -3.05
N LEU A 36 -1.24 10.59 -3.02
CA LEU A 36 0.00 9.84 -2.81
C LEU A 36 0.47 9.84 -1.35
N GLU A 37 -0.19 10.61 -0.49
CA GLU A 37 0.08 10.67 0.94
C GLU A 37 -0.25 9.32 1.60
N PRO A 38 0.68 8.74 2.39
CA PRO A 38 0.41 7.51 3.12
C PRO A 38 -0.75 7.71 4.09
N VAL A 39 -1.62 6.70 4.18
CA VAL A 39 -2.63 6.67 5.25
C VAL A 39 -1.96 6.51 6.60
N VAL A 40 -2.60 6.97 7.67
CA VAL A 40 -2.12 6.74 9.04
C VAL A 40 -2.13 5.23 9.35
N PHE A 41 -1.00 4.71 9.85
CA PHE A 41 -0.85 3.31 10.24
C PHE A 41 -1.30 3.09 11.67
N ARG A 42 -2.12 2.05 11.86
CA ARG A 42 -2.56 1.57 13.16
C ARG A 42 -2.34 0.06 13.24
N ASP A 43 -1.96 -0.42 14.42
CA ASP A 43 -1.71 -1.84 14.71
C ASP A 43 -2.95 -2.73 14.51
N ASP A 44 -4.14 -2.14 14.61
CA ASP A 44 -5.44 -2.78 14.39
C ASP A 44 -6.01 -2.55 12.98
N SER A 45 -5.34 -1.74 12.16
CA SER A 45 -5.82 -1.47 10.81
C SER A 45 -5.56 -2.68 9.91
N ALA A 46 -6.45 -2.91 8.95
CA ALA A 46 -6.24 -3.90 7.88
C ALA A 46 -5.04 -3.56 6.97
N ALA A 47 -4.34 -2.45 7.22
CA ALA A 47 -3.19 -2.02 6.47
C ALA A 47 -2.03 -2.99 6.67
N ASP A 48 -1.64 -3.66 5.60
CA ASP A 48 -0.45 -4.47 5.55
C ASP A 48 0.80 -3.61 5.81
N PRO A 49 1.62 -3.90 6.84
CA PRO A 49 2.79 -3.10 7.20
C PRO A 49 3.82 -3.01 6.06
N GLU A 50 3.98 -4.08 5.26
CA GLU A 50 4.87 -4.06 4.10
C GLU A 50 4.38 -3.07 3.04
N ARG A 51 3.11 -3.17 2.66
CA ARG A 51 2.50 -2.25 1.70
C ARG A 51 2.54 -0.81 2.22
N TRP A 52 2.31 -0.61 3.51
CA TRP A 52 2.34 0.70 4.12
C TRP A 52 3.75 1.32 4.05
N ILE A 53 4.79 0.58 4.48
CA ILE A 53 6.16 1.09 4.46
C ILE A 53 6.63 1.37 3.02
N ARG A 54 6.24 0.52 2.05
CA ARG A 54 6.53 0.74 0.62
C ARG A 54 5.93 2.06 0.11
N ARG A 55 4.68 2.37 0.49
CA ARG A 55 4.02 3.65 0.13
C ARG A 55 4.67 4.85 0.82
N TYR A 56 5.01 4.71 2.09
CA TYR A 56 5.73 5.74 2.84
C TYR A 56 7.07 6.09 2.18
N GLU A 57 7.86 5.08 1.78
CA GLU A 57 9.13 5.29 1.08
C GLU A 57 8.97 5.95 -0.30
N LEU A 58 7.92 5.61 -1.04
CA LEU A 58 7.60 6.28 -2.31
C LEU A 58 7.28 7.76 -2.10
N PHE A 59 6.46 8.07 -1.09
CA PHE A 59 6.12 9.44 -0.74
C PHE A 59 7.34 10.23 -0.25
N ALA A 60 8.17 9.62 0.61
CA ALA A 60 9.42 10.21 1.07
C ALA A 60 10.38 10.55 -0.08
N ARG A 61 10.55 9.62 -1.04
CA ARG A 61 11.37 9.86 -2.24
C ARG A 61 10.83 11.00 -3.08
N LYS A 62 9.51 11.05 -3.28
CA LYS A 62 8.86 12.14 -4.03
C LYS A 62 9.12 13.51 -3.38
N ASN A 63 9.09 13.57 -2.05
CA ASN A 63 9.32 14.82 -1.30
C ASN A 63 10.80 15.12 -1.01
N GLY A 64 11.73 14.27 -1.46
CA GLY A 64 13.17 14.48 -1.27
C GLY A 64 13.63 14.35 0.19
N TRP A 65 12.92 13.59 1.01
CA TRP A 65 13.25 13.42 2.42
C TRP A 65 14.58 12.68 2.62
N SER A 66 15.42 13.21 3.51
CA SER A 66 16.59 12.53 4.02
C SER A 66 16.20 11.33 4.89
N ASP A 67 17.16 10.48 5.23
CA ASP A 67 16.88 9.34 6.11
C ASP A 67 16.45 9.78 7.52
N ILE A 68 16.94 10.92 8.00
CA ILE A 68 16.53 11.51 9.28
C ILE A 68 15.09 12.04 9.15
N ASP A 69 14.79 12.79 8.08
CA ASP A 69 13.43 13.28 7.84
C ASP A 69 12.42 12.12 7.75
N ARG A 70 12.81 11.00 7.14
CA ARG A 70 11.96 9.80 7.08
C ARG A 70 11.66 9.23 8.46
N ILE A 71 12.59 9.29 9.40
CA ILE A 71 12.35 8.84 10.77
C ILE A 71 11.46 9.86 11.48
N ASP A 72 11.79 11.14 11.40
CA ASP A 72 11.08 12.22 12.09
C ASP A 72 9.62 12.34 11.64
N ILE A 73 9.40 12.34 10.33
CA ILE A 73 8.07 12.51 9.75
C ILE A 73 7.23 11.25 9.91
N MET A 74 7.82 10.07 10.10
CA MET A 74 7.08 8.81 10.26
C MET A 74 6.12 8.89 11.45
N GLU A 75 6.50 9.59 12.52
CA GLU A 75 5.67 9.81 13.71
C GLU A 75 4.28 10.39 13.38
N LEU A 76 4.21 11.29 12.39
CA LEU A 76 2.95 11.92 11.95
C LEU A 76 1.99 10.96 11.25
N TYR A 77 2.50 9.81 10.78
CA TYR A 77 1.74 8.80 10.06
C TYR A 77 1.50 7.54 10.91
N LEU A 78 1.80 7.58 12.21
CA LEU A 78 1.51 6.49 13.15
C LEU A 78 0.44 6.94 14.16
N ASP A 79 -0.39 6.00 14.61
CA ASP A 79 -1.41 6.28 15.61
C ASP A 79 -1.64 5.06 16.52
N GLY A 80 -2.28 5.29 17.67
CA GLY A 80 -2.57 4.27 18.68
C GLY A 80 -1.33 3.52 19.16
N LYS A 81 -1.38 2.19 19.16
CA LYS A 81 -0.27 1.33 19.62
C LYS A 81 0.99 1.47 18.77
N ALA A 82 0.85 1.82 17.50
CA ALA A 82 1.99 1.99 16.60
C ALA A 82 2.80 3.24 16.97
N LEU A 83 2.11 4.35 17.25
CA LEU A 83 2.74 5.59 17.73
C LEU A 83 3.44 5.38 19.09
N ILE A 84 2.74 4.76 20.05
CA ILE A 84 3.31 4.47 21.38
C ILE A 84 4.56 3.60 21.27
N TRP A 85 4.57 2.61 20.39
CA TRP A 85 5.75 1.80 20.13
C TRP A 85 6.90 2.66 19.56
N PHE A 86 6.59 3.53 18.60
CA PHE A 86 7.58 4.37 17.93
C PHE A 86 8.25 5.35 18.90
N GLU A 87 7.47 6.07 19.70
CA GLU A 87 7.97 7.00 20.73
C GLU A 87 8.91 6.30 21.72
N ARG A 88 8.57 5.08 22.17
CA ARG A 88 9.39 4.28 23.10
C ARG A 88 10.74 3.87 22.51
N HIS A 89 10.81 3.67 21.19
CA HIS A 89 12.02 3.20 20.52
C HIS A 89 12.74 4.33 19.77
N ARG A 90 12.25 5.57 19.87
CA ARG A 90 12.74 6.75 19.14
C ARG A 90 14.25 6.94 19.25
N GLY A 91 14.81 6.81 20.46
CA GLY A 91 16.25 6.94 20.70
C GLY A 91 17.12 5.82 20.10
N THR A 92 16.51 4.79 19.50
CA THR A 92 17.19 3.64 18.91
C THR A 92 17.15 3.63 17.38
N PHE A 93 16.61 4.69 16.78
CA PHE A 93 16.46 4.85 15.33
C PHE A 93 17.55 5.77 14.78
N GLU A 94 18.71 5.19 14.44
CA GLU A 94 19.88 5.95 13.96
C GLU A 94 19.83 6.23 12.46
N ASN A 95 19.18 5.35 11.70
CA ASN A 95 19.01 5.47 10.25
C ASN A 95 17.72 4.77 9.81
N TRP A 96 17.30 5.11 8.59
CA TRP A 96 16.03 4.62 8.04
C TRP A 96 16.01 3.10 7.92
N VAL A 97 17.13 2.48 7.53
CA VAL A 97 17.23 1.02 7.36
C VAL A 97 16.93 0.28 8.67
N GLN A 98 17.58 0.66 9.77
CA GLN A 98 17.32 0.06 11.08
C GLN A 98 15.89 0.30 11.56
N THR A 99 15.35 1.51 11.33
CA THR A 99 13.98 1.88 11.72
C THR A 99 12.96 1.00 11.00
N LYS A 100 13.13 0.85 9.68
CA LYS A 100 12.32 -0.04 8.84
C LYS A 100 12.39 -1.48 9.32
N THR A 101 13.59 -2.02 9.59
CA THR A 101 13.75 -3.39 10.09
C THR A 101 12.98 -3.60 11.39
N LYS A 102 13.14 -2.71 12.38
CA LYS A 102 12.42 -2.80 13.66
C LYS A 102 10.90 -2.69 13.49
N PHE A 103 10.44 -1.81 12.60
CA PHE A 103 9.01 -1.69 12.26
C PHE A 103 8.48 -3.00 11.68
N MET A 104 9.21 -3.59 10.73
CA MET A 104 8.84 -4.86 10.10
C MET A 104 8.83 -6.02 11.10
N GLU A 105 9.83 -6.13 11.97
CA GLU A 105 9.86 -7.15 13.02
C GLU A 105 8.67 -7.02 13.98
N LYS A 106 8.30 -5.78 14.33
CA LYS A 106 7.20 -5.53 15.26
C LYS A 106 5.82 -5.80 14.64
N PHE A 107 5.59 -5.32 13.42
CA PHE A 107 4.25 -5.27 12.83
C PHE A 107 4.02 -6.26 11.69
N ALA A 108 5.07 -6.85 11.12
CA ALA A 108 5.01 -7.89 10.08
C ALA A 108 5.74 -9.18 10.52
N GLY A 109 6.05 -9.32 11.81
CA GLY A 109 6.73 -10.48 12.37
C GLY A 109 5.86 -11.74 12.44
N LEU A 110 6.40 -12.79 13.07
CA LEU A 110 5.77 -14.12 13.21
C LEU A 110 4.33 -14.08 13.73
N ASP A 111 3.99 -13.12 14.58
CA ASP A 111 2.63 -12.95 15.11
C ASP A 111 1.60 -12.60 14.03
N VAL A 112 2.02 -11.96 12.94
CA VAL A 112 1.14 -11.62 11.81
C VAL A 112 0.94 -12.84 10.93
N GLU A 113 2.01 -13.57 10.67
CA GLU A 113 1.98 -14.84 9.94
C GLU A 113 1.07 -15.84 10.65
N LEU A 114 1.22 -15.99 11.97
CA LEU A 114 0.39 -16.89 12.78
C LEU A 114 -1.07 -16.46 12.83
N ARG A 115 -1.35 -15.15 12.91
CA ARG A 115 -2.73 -14.63 12.85
C ARG A 115 -3.37 -14.89 11.48
N ALA A 116 -2.64 -14.63 10.40
CA ALA A 116 -3.11 -14.88 9.04
C ALA A 116 -3.41 -16.38 8.85
N TRP A 117 -2.55 -17.27 9.34
CA TRP A 117 -2.80 -18.71 9.33
C TRP A 117 -4.10 -19.11 10.04
N LYS A 118 -4.36 -18.54 11.23
CA LYS A 118 -5.62 -18.80 11.96
C LYS A 118 -6.83 -18.29 11.18
N GLU A 119 -6.74 -17.09 10.63
CA GLU A 119 -7.81 -16.49 9.85
C GLU A 119 -8.13 -17.31 8.58
N ILE A 120 -7.12 -17.86 7.90
CA ILE A 120 -7.31 -18.75 6.75
C ILE A 120 -8.09 -20.01 7.14
N GLN A 121 -7.82 -20.58 8.32
CA GLN A 121 -8.52 -21.79 8.79
C GLN A 121 -10.01 -21.53 9.09
N GLU A 122 -10.33 -20.30 9.49
CA GLU A 122 -11.68 -19.87 9.84
C GLU A 122 -12.42 -19.23 8.65
N LEU A 123 -11.71 -18.85 7.58
CA LEU A 123 -12.28 -18.24 6.39
C LEU A 123 -13.32 -19.15 5.73
N ARG A 124 -14.50 -18.61 5.46
CA ARG A 124 -15.57 -19.26 4.69
C ARG A 124 -16.10 -18.29 3.64
N GLN A 125 -16.45 -18.83 2.49
CA GLN A 125 -17.20 -18.14 1.44
C GLN A 125 -18.54 -17.67 2.00
N MET A 126 -18.90 -16.42 1.74
CA MET A 126 -20.19 -15.86 2.15
C MET A 126 -21.30 -16.27 1.16
N ASP A 127 -22.56 -16.21 1.60
CA ASP A 127 -23.71 -16.72 0.83
C ASP A 127 -23.85 -16.07 -0.56
N ASP A 128 -23.52 -14.78 -0.70
CA ASP A 128 -23.58 -14.01 -1.95
C ASP A 128 -22.18 -13.59 -2.46
N GLU A 129 -21.13 -14.29 -2.05
CA GLU A 129 -19.76 -13.99 -2.47
C GLU A 129 -19.35 -14.83 -3.68
N ASP A 130 -19.00 -14.15 -4.77
CA ASP A 130 -18.40 -14.76 -5.96
C ASP A 130 -16.96 -15.27 -5.69
N ILE A 131 -16.49 -16.15 -6.57
CA ILE A 131 -15.22 -16.83 -6.34
C ILE A 131 -14.02 -15.92 -6.57
N GLU A 132 -14.15 -14.90 -7.40
CA GLU A 132 -13.11 -13.89 -7.60
C GLU A 132 -12.90 -13.09 -6.31
N SER A 133 -13.97 -12.62 -5.67
CA SER A 133 -13.98 -11.94 -4.38
C SER A 133 -13.38 -12.80 -3.26
N LEU A 134 -13.76 -14.08 -3.18
CA LEU A 134 -13.18 -15.03 -2.24
C LEU A 134 -11.67 -15.23 -2.50
N SER A 135 -11.27 -15.40 -3.76
CA SER A 135 -9.87 -15.61 -4.16
C SER A 135 -8.98 -14.44 -3.73
N ILE A 136 -9.46 -13.20 -3.90
CA ILE A 136 -8.75 -12.00 -3.47
C ILE A 136 -8.55 -11.99 -1.95
N ARG A 137 -9.55 -12.41 -1.17
CA ARG A 137 -9.46 -12.45 0.29
C ARG A 137 -8.48 -13.51 0.76
N ILE A 138 -8.57 -14.72 0.21
CA ILE A 138 -7.71 -15.82 0.63
C ILE A 138 -6.26 -15.57 0.22
N GLU A 139 -6.02 -15.02 -0.97
CA GLU A 139 -4.66 -14.69 -1.45
C GLU A 139 -3.98 -13.64 -0.59
N LYS A 140 -4.70 -12.60 -0.16
CA LYS A 140 -4.18 -11.60 0.79
C LYS A 140 -3.75 -12.23 2.11
N LEU A 141 -4.48 -13.25 2.58
CA LEU A 141 -4.11 -13.95 3.80
C LEU A 141 -2.94 -14.90 3.55
N MET A 142 -2.91 -15.60 2.41
CA MET A 142 -1.79 -16.47 2.03
C MET A 142 -0.48 -15.68 1.90
N GLU A 143 -0.51 -14.47 1.34
CA GLU A 143 0.64 -13.56 1.26
C GLU A 143 1.17 -13.23 2.65
N LYS A 144 0.30 -12.83 3.59
CA LYS A 144 0.66 -12.55 4.99
C LYS A 144 1.16 -13.78 5.73
N ALA A 145 0.63 -14.95 5.42
CA ALA A 145 1.00 -16.24 5.98
C ALA A 145 2.23 -16.87 5.28
N LYS A 146 2.78 -16.20 4.25
CA LYS A 146 3.90 -16.67 3.43
C LYS A 146 3.68 -18.08 2.85
N ILE A 147 2.47 -18.35 2.41
CA ILE A 147 2.08 -19.64 1.83
C ILE A 147 2.43 -19.64 0.33
N GLU A 148 3.46 -20.40 -0.04
CA GLU A 148 3.87 -20.56 -1.44
C GLU A 148 3.50 -21.92 -2.03
N ASP A 149 3.37 -22.96 -1.19
CA ASP A 149 3.11 -24.33 -1.65
C ASP A 149 1.70 -24.48 -2.24
N GLU A 150 1.63 -24.89 -3.51
CA GLU A 150 0.38 -25.02 -4.26
C GLU A 150 -0.63 -26.00 -3.64
N LYS A 151 -0.16 -27.07 -2.99
CA LYS A 151 -1.06 -28.01 -2.32
C LYS A 151 -1.65 -27.40 -1.07
N VAL A 152 -0.87 -26.62 -0.33
CA VAL A 152 -1.35 -25.85 0.82
C VAL A 152 -2.38 -24.81 0.36
N LYS A 153 -2.10 -24.04 -0.69
CA LYS A 153 -3.06 -23.07 -1.25
C LYS A 153 -4.37 -23.74 -1.63
N LEU A 154 -4.32 -24.88 -2.32
CA LEU A 154 -5.51 -25.65 -2.68
C LEU A 154 -6.29 -26.12 -1.45
N ARG A 155 -5.61 -26.58 -0.40
CA ARG A 155 -6.28 -26.97 0.86
C ARG A 155 -6.96 -25.79 1.53
N CYS A 156 -6.30 -24.63 1.59
CA CYS A 156 -6.88 -23.40 2.12
C CYS A 156 -8.14 -23.01 1.34
N LEU A 157 -8.08 -23.04 0.00
CA LEU A 157 -9.25 -22.79 -0.85
C LEU A 157 -10.39 -23.76 -0.54
N LEU A 158 -10.11 -25.07 -0.56
CA LEU A 158 -11.10 -26.11 -0.27
C LEU A 158 -11.80 -25.91 1.07
N LEU A 159 -11.07 -25.56 2.13
CA LEU A 159 -11.64 -25.31 3.46
C LEU A 159 -12.56 -24.08 3.49
N SER A 160 -12.30 -23.11 2.62
CA SER A 160 -13.09 -21.87 2.54
C SER A 160 -14.34 -21.98 1.66
N LEU A 161 -14.31 -22.82 0.62
CA LEU A 161 -15.39 -22.94 -0.37
C LEU A 161 -16.69 -23.52 0.20
N VAL A 162 -17.82 -23.15 -0.40
CA VAL A 162 -19.09 -23.83 -0.15
C VAL A 162 -19.07 -25.28 -0.70
N PRO A 163 -19.90 -26.19 -0.16
CA PRO A 163 -19.89 -27.60 -0.56
C PRO A 163 -20.13 -27.87 -2.06
N LYS A 164 -20.84 -26.97 -2.76
CA LYS A 164 -21.07 -27.05 -4.21
C LYS A 164 -19.73 -27.10 -4.96
N TYR A 165 -18.87 -26.10 -4.77
CA TYR A 165 -17.59 -25.98 -5.45
C TYR A 165 -16.54 -26.98 -4.95
N GLN A 166 -16.57 -27.34 -3.66
CA GLN A 166 -15.73 -28.43 -3.14
C GLN A 166 -15.95 -29.74 -3.90
N ARG A 167 -17.21 -30.10 -4.20
CA ARG A 167 -17.54 -31.32 -4.95
C ARG A 167 -17.00 -31.29 -6.38
N ILE A 168 -16.99 -30.13 -7.03
CA ILE A 168 -16.47 -29.96 -8.39
C ILE A 168 -14.96 -30.25 -8.41
N ILE A 169 -14.20 -29.64 -7.50
CA ILE A 169 -12.75 -29.87 -7.36
C ILE A 169 -12.46 -31.36 -7.16
N LEU A 170 -13.16 -32.00 -6.21
CA LEU A 170 -12.94 -33.41 -5.86
C LEU A 170 -13.33 -34.36 -6.99
N LYS A 171 -14.46 -34.11 -7.67
CA LYS A 171 -14.95 -34.95 -8.78
C LYS A 171 -14.00 -34.89 -9.98
N ASN A 172 -13.47 -33.70 -10.27
CA ASN A 172 -12.55 -33.47 -11.38
C ASN A 172 -11.09 -33.82 -11.02
N ARG A 173 -10.82 -34.22 -9.77
CA ARG A 173 -9.49 -34.56 -9.25
C ARG A 173 -8.46 -33.44 -9.43
N ILE A 174 -8.92 -32.20 -9.32
CA ILE A 174 -8.08 -31.01 -9.45
C ILE A 174 -7.07 -30.99 -8.30
N ASN A 175 -5.81 -30.71 -8.63
CA ASN A 175 -4.68 -30.83 -7.69
C ASN A 175 -3.81 -29.57 -7.58
N SER A 176 -4.21 -28.48 -8.24
CA SER A 176 -3.57 -27.17 -8.13
C SER A 176 -4.58 -26.07 -7.80
N TYR A 177 -4.15 -25.03 -7.10
CA TYR A 177 -5.02 -23.89 -6.77
C TYR A 177 -5.48 -23.15 -8.04
N SER A 178 -4.56 -22.91 -8.98
CA SER A 178 -4.87 -22.18 -10.22
C SER A 178 -5.93 -22.89 -11.07
N GLU A 179 -5.83 -24.20 -11.21
CA GLU A 179 -6.83 -24.98 -11.95
C GLU A 179 -8.18 -24.99 -11.23
N ALA A 180 -8.18 -25.06 -9.89
CA ALA A 180 -9.40 -25.03 -9.10
C ALA A 180 -10.17 -23.72 -9.28
N ILE A 181 -9.49 -22.57 -9.18
CA ILE A 181 -10.09 -21.26 -9.40
C ILE A 181 -10.69 -21.18 -10.82
N LYS A 182 -9.91 -21.59 -11.83
CA LYS A 182 -10.38 -21.54 -13.22
C LYS A 182 -11.63 -22.40 -13.45
N THR A 183 -11.64 -23.64 -12.97
CA THR A 183 -12.78 -24.53 -13.14
C THR A 183 -14.01 -24.04 -12.40
N ILE A 184 -13.85 -23.44 -11.22
CA ILE A 184 -14.99 -22.91 -10.48
C ILE A 184 -15.55 -21.66 -11.17
N LEU A 185 -14.69 -20.76 -11.67
CA LEU A 185 -15.13 -19.58 -12.42
C LEU A 185 -15.89 -19.97 -13.69
N GLU A 186 -15.44 -21.01 -14.39
CA GLU A 186 -16.16 -21.57 -15.54
C GLU A 186 -17.55 -22.12 -15.13
N GLU A 187 -17.68 -22.75 -13.97
CA GLU A 187 -18.99 -23.21 -13.45
C GLU A 187 -19.90 -22.04 -13.07
N GLU A 188 -19.37 -21.00 -12.40
CA GLU A 188 -20.18 -19.83 -12.03
C GLU A 188 -20.79 -19.14 -13.24
N GLN A 189 -20.03 -19.02 -14.33
CA GLN A 189 -20.52 -18.47 -15.60
C GLN A 189 -21.60 -19.32 -16.28
N LEU A 190 -21.71 -20.60 -15.95
CA LEU A 190 -22.75 -21.49 -16.50
C LEU A 190 -24.06 -21.43 -15.69
N ASP A 191 -24.01 -20.96 -14.44
CA ASP A 191 -25.15 -20.87 -13.54
C ASP A 191 -25.83 -19.48 -13.54
N GLU A 192 -25.23 -18.48 -14.20
CA GLU A 192 -25.81 -17.14 -14.49
C GLU A 192 -26.74 -17.14 -15.71
#